data_AF-A0A3P8M2X5-F1
#
_entry.id   AF-A0A3P8M2X5-F1
#
_cell.length_a   1.000
_cell.length_b   1.000
_cell.length_c   1.000
_cell.angle_alpha   90.00
_cell.angle_beta   90.00
_cell.angle_gamma   90.00
#
_symmetry.space_group_name_H-M   'P 1'
#
loop_
_entity.id
_entity.type
_entity.pdbx_description
1 polymer ?
#
loop_
_entity_poly.entity_id
_entity_poly.type
_entity_poly.pdbx_seq_one_letter_code
_entity_poly.pdbx_strand_id
1 'polypeptide(L)'
;MVHRLARHLGAHLTSLHRFDALIFTGGIGENSALVRELTARRLAIFGVHIDRVKNAQMFAGHQGIISVPNSPIVAVIPTNEEKMIAQDAAALSCAFEGVA
;
A
#
# COMPACT_ATOMS: atom_id res chain seq x y z
N MET A 1 2.44 -14.92 10.30
CA MET A 1 1.85 -13.67 9.78
C MET A 1 1.83 -13.60 8.25
N VAL A 2 2.97 -13.53 7.55
CA VAL A 2 3.06 -13.33 6.08
C VAL A 2 2.16 -14.27 5.26
N HIS A 3 2.09 -15.56 5.60
CA HIS A 3 1.21 -16.50 4.91
C HIS A 3 -0.27 -16.05 4.92
N ARG A 4 -0.78 -15.59 6.08
CA ARG A 4 -2.15 -15.10 6.20
C ARG A 4 -2.35 -13.82 5.39
N LEU A 5 -1.39 -12.90 5.41
CA LEU A 5 -1.45 -11.67 4.60
C LEU A 5 -1.56 -12.00 3.10
N ALA A 6 -0.63 -12.82 2.58
CA ALA A 6 -0.64 -13.22 1.18
C ALA A 6 -1.93 -13.97 0.78
N ARG A 7 -2.47 -14.80 1.67
CA ARG A 7 -3.75 -15.49 1.45
C ARG A 7 -4.92 -14.50 1.30
N HIS A 8 -5.02 -13.50 2.18
CA HIS A 8 -6.08 -12.50 2.07
C HIS A 8 -5.91 -11.63 0.82
N LEU A 9 -4.68 -11.21 0.50
CA LEU A 9 -4.40 -10.50 -0.75
C LEU A 9 -4.84 -11.33 -1.96
N GLY A 10 -4.47 -12.61 -2.04
CA GLY A 10 -4.94 -13.51 -3.10
C GLY A 10 -6.46 -13.58 -3.21
N ALA A 11 -7.19 -13.63 -2.09
CA ALA A 11 -8.65 -13.61 -2.08
C ALA A 11 -9.25 -12.26 -2.53
N HIS A 12 -8.59 -11.14 -2.26
CA HIS A 12 -9.01 -9.84 -2.78
C HIS A 12 -8.74 -9.70 -4.28
N LEU A 13 -7.62 -10.24 -4.75
CA LEU A 13 -7.25 -10.19 -6.18
C LEU A 13 -8.29 -10.89 -7.06
N THR A 14 -8.95 -11.95 -6.58
CA THR A 14 -10.02 -12.62 -7.34
C THR A 14 -11.27 -11.77 -7.57
N SER A 15 -11.43 -10.68 -6.80
CA SER A 15 -12.53 -9.73 -6.99
C SER A 15 -12.21 -8.61 -7.99
N LEU A 16 -11.00 -8.58 -8.55
CA LEU A 16 -10.55 -7.53 -9.46
C LEU A 16 -10.52 -8.04 -10.91
N HIS A 17 -10.96 -7.20 -11.85
CA HIS A 17 -10.76 -7.46 -13.28
C HIS A 17 -9.32 -7.22 -13.74
N ARG A 18 -8.58 -6.39 -13.00
CA ARG A 18 -7.17 -6.06 -13.27
C ARG A 18 -6.46 -5.74 -11.95
N PHE A 19 -5.20 -6.16 -11.85
CA PHE A 19 -4.35 -5.90 -10.69
C PHE A 19 -3.24 -4.91 -11.06
N ASP A 20 -3.50 -3.64 -10.78
CA ASP A 20 -2.60 -2.54 -11.14
C ASP A 20 -1.49 -2.32 -10.10
N ALA A 21 -1.86 -2.36 -8.81
CA ALA A 21 -0.94 -2.01 -7.74
C ALA A 21 -1.21 -2.73 -6.40
N LEU A 22 -0.14 -2.92 -5.63
CA LEU A 22 -0.13 -3.33 -4.23
C LEU A 22 0.55 -2.24 -3.39
N ILE A 23 -0.19 -1.70 -2.42
CA ILE A 23 0.29 -0.62 -1.54
C ILE A 23 0.56 -1.17 -0.15
N PHE A 24 1.75 -0.92 0.38
CA PHE A 24 2.10 -1.14 1.78
C PHE A 24 2.02 0.17 2.55
N THR A 25 1.29 0.14 3.66
CA THR A 25 1.10 1.28 4.57
C THR A 25 0.96 0.77 6.01
N GLY A 26 0.85 1.69 6.97
CA GLY A 26 0.79 1.41 8.40
C GLY A 26 2.15 0.98 8.95
N GLY A 27 2.29 0.95 10.28
CA GLY A 27 3.59 0.76 10.94
C GLY A 27 4.42 -0.43 10.40
N ILE A 28 3.80 -1.61 10.22
CA ILE A 28 4.48 -2.80 9.67
C ILE A 28 4.75 -2.66 8.18
N GLY A 29 3.76 -2.21 7.39
CA GLY A 29 3.90 -2.09 5.94
C GLY A 29 4.94 -1.05 5.54
N GLU A 30 5.04 0.04 6.30
CA GLU A 30 5.96 1.15 6.07
C GLU A 30 7.39 0.82 6.50
N ASN A 31 7.58 0.12 7.62
CA ASN A 31 8.92 -0.02 8.21
C ASN A 31 9.54 -1.42 8.07
N SER A 32 8.75 -2.46 7.75
CA SER A 32 9.26 -3.83 7.63
C SER A 32 9.54 -4.24 6.19
N ALA A 33 10.74 -3.92 5.70
CA ALA A 33 11.23 -4.36 4.40
C ALA A 33 11.16 -5.89 4.23
N LEU A 34 11.43 -6.65 5.31
CA LEU A 34 11.37 -8.11 5.32
C LEU A 34 9.94 -8.63 5.08
N VAL A 35 8.93 -8.02 5.73
CA VAL A 35 7.53 -8.43 5.53
C VAL A 35 7.08 -8.15 4.11
N ARG A 36 7.44 -6.98 3.55
CA ARG A 36 7.15 -6.66 2.14
C ARG A 36 7.79 -7.67 1.19
N GLU A 37 9.05 -8.00 1.39
CA GLU A 37 9.78 -8.97 0.55
C GLU A 37 9.19 -10.39 0.64
N LEU A 38 8.90 -10.87 1.84
CA LEU A 38 8.27 -12.17 2.04
C LEU A 38 6.87 -12.23 1.43
N THR A 39 6.12 -11.11 1.47
CA THR A 39 4.78 -11.03 0.88
C THR A 39 4.85 -11.02 -0.64
N ALA A 40 5.73 -10.18 -1.23
CA ALA A 40 5.96 -10.13 -2.67
C ALA A 40 6.35 -11.51 -3.23
N ARG A 41 7.28 -12.23 -2.56
CA ARG A 41 7.64 -13.60 -2.97
C ARG A 41 6.47 -14.56 -3.00
N ARG A 42 5.52 -14.45 -2.06
CA ARG A 42 4.32 -15.30 -2.04
C ARG A 42 3.30 -14.93 -3.12
N LEU A 43 3.33 -13.69 -3.59
CA LEU A 43 2.48 -13.19 -4.67
C LEU A 43 3.13 -13.26 -6.05
N ALA A 44 4.28 -13.97 -6.18
CA ALA A 44 4.98 -14.12 -7.46
C ALA A 44 4.10 -14.76 -8.55
N ILE A 45 3.14 -15.62 -8.18
CA ILE A 45 2.15 -16.18 -9.12
C ILE A 45 1.24 -15.13 -9.76
N PHE A 46 1.09 -13.97 -9.13
CA PHE A 46 0.36 -12.80 -9.64
C PHE A 46 1.29 -11.78 -10.32
N GLY A 47 2.54 -12.15 -10.62
CA GLY A 47 3.53 -11.30 -11.28
C GLY A 47 4.18 -10.25 -10.39
N VAL A 48 3.99 -10.31 -9.06
CA VAL A 48 4.55 -9.32 -8.13
C VAL A 48 6.05 -9.54 -7.94
N HIS A 49 6.84 -8.55 -8.34
CA HIS A 49 8.29 -8.55 -8.18
C HIS A 49 8.77 -7.17 -7.69
N ILE A 50 9.65 -7.18 -6.68
CA ILE A 50 10.18 -5.96 -6.07
C ILE A 50 11.70 -5.86 -6.18
N ASP A 51 12.19 -4.63 -6.30
CA ASP A 51 13.59 -4.25 -6.18
C ASP A 51 13.98 -4.26 -4.70
N ARG A 52 14.92 -5.14 -4.34
CA ARG A 52 15.36 -5.30 -2.95
C ARG A 52 16.06 -4.07 -2.39
N VAL A 53 16.80 -3.34 -3.22
CA VAL A 53 17.55 -2.15 -2.80
C VAL A 53 16.57 -1.02 -2.50
N LYS A 54 15.63 -0.75 -3.42
CA LYS A 54 14.56 0.23 -3.19
C LYS A 54 13.71 -0.16 -1.98
N ASN A 55 13.34 -1.44 -1.86
CA ASN A 55 12.58 -1.94 -0.72
C ASN A 55 13.28 -1.72 0.62
N ALA A 56 14.59 -1.94 0.70
CA ALA A 56 15.36 -1.75 1.93
C ALA A 56 15.45 -0.28 2.37
N GLN A 57 15.29 0.67 1.44
CA GLN A 57 15.35 2.11 1.70
C GLN A 57 14.01 2.70 2.19
N MET A 58 12.89 2.00 2.01
CA MET A 58 11.57 2.50 2.41
C MET A 58 11.29 2.21 3.89
N PHE A 59 11.76 3.10 4.77
CA PHE A 59 11.47 3.12 6.21
C PHE A 59 11.59 4.56 6.75
N ALA A 60 11.20 4.81 8.01
CA ALA A 60 11.31 6.13 8.64
C ALA A 60 10.64 7.26 7.83
N GLY A 61 9.42 7.01 7.33
CA GLY A 61 8.64 7.98 6.56
C GLY A 61 9.00 8.08 5.08
N HIS A 62 10.01 7.36 4.59
CA HIS A 62 10.26 7.28 3.15
C HIS A 62 9.12 6.56 2.42
N GLN A 63 8.79 7.07 1.24
CA GLN A 63 7.72 6.56 0.39
C GLN A 63 8.19 6.44 -1.05
N GLY A 64 7.59 5.51 -1.80
CA GLY A 64 7.93 5.33 -3.20
C GLY A 64 7.62 3.94 -3.76
N ILE A 65 7.82 3.82 -5.08
CA ILE A 65 7.65 2.58 -5.82
C ILE A 65 8.87 1.68 -5.61
N ILE A 66 8.61 0.44 -5.21
CA ILE A 66 9.59 -0.61 -4.96
C ILE A 66 9.46 -1.78 -5.94
N SER A 67 8.52 -1.77 -6.89
CA SER A 67 8.43 -2.80 -7.92
C SER A 67 9.55 -2.68 -8.97
N VAL A 68 9.91 -3.81 -9.58
CA VAL A 68 10.74 -3.84 -10.80
C VAL A 68 9.88 -3.51 -12.05
N PRO A 69 10.49 -3.17 -13.20
CA PRO A 69 9.74 -3.00 -14.46
C PRO A 69 8.95 -4.27 -14.81
N ASN A 70 7.79 -4.10 -15.48
CA ASN A 70 6.88 -5.17 -15.90
C ASN A 70 6.24 -6.00 -14.75
N SER A 71 6.38 -5.58 -13.50
CA SER A 71 5.55 -6.04 -12.37
C SER A 71 4.35 -5.10 -12.19
N PRO A 72 3.22 -5.57 -11.62
CA PRO A 72 2.27 -4.66 -10.98
C PRO A 72 3.00 -3.69 -10.05
N ILE A 73 2.51 -2.46 -9.95
CA ILE A 73 3.15 -1.42 -9.15
C ILE A 73 3.13 -1.87 -7.69
N VAL A 74 4.29 -1.90 -7.03
CA VAL A 74 4.35 -2.12 -5.59
C VAL A 74 4.93 -0.86 -4.98
N ALA A 75 4.25 -0.26 -4.01
CA ALA A 75 4.69 0.98 -3.39
C ALA A 75 4.54 0.97 -1.87
N VAL A 76 5.36 1.77 -1.21
CA VAL A 76 5.21 2.11 0.21
C VAL A 76 4.67 3.54 0.27
N ILE A 77 3.52 3.71 0.93
CA ILE A 77 2.85 5.01 1.08
C ILE A 77 2.48 5.16 2.57
N PRO A 78 3.11 6.09 3.31
CA PRO A 78 2.76 6.38 4.68
C PRO A 78 1.30 6.81 4.81
N THR A 79 0.58 6.22 5.76
CA THR A 79 -0.78 6.65 6.06
C THR A 79 -0.76 7.95 6.87
N ASN A 80 -1.82 8.75 6.75
CA ASN A 80 -2.05 9.91 7.61
C ASN A 80 -3.55 10.06 7.84
N GLU A 81 -4.03 9.37 8.86
CA GLU A 81 -5.45 9.28 9.19
C GLU A 81 -5.97 10.64 9.70
N GLU A 82 -5.16 11.37 10.46
CA GLU A 82 -5.48 12.70 10.98
C GLU A 82 -5.70 13.71 9.86
N LYS A 83 -4.88 13.67 8.81
CA LYS A 83 -5.03 14.53 7.64
C LYS A 83 -6.33 14.21 6.88
N MET A 84 -6.67 12.94 6.71
CA MET A 84 -7.94 12.56 6.09
C MET A 84 -9.13 13.06 6.90
N ILE A 85 -9.11 12.90 8.23
CA ILE A 85 -10.15 13.43 9.13
C ILE A 85 -10.26 14.95 9.01
N ALA A 86 -9.13 15.67 8.99
CA ALA A 86 -9.13 17.12 8.86
C ALA A 86 -9.70 17.59 7.50
N GLN A 87 -9.40 16.87 6.42
CA GLN A 87 -9.93 17.15 5.09
C GLN A 87 -11.44 16.93 5.03
N ASP A 88 -11.93 15.82 5.57
CA ASP A 88 -13.36 15.53 5.64
C ASP A 88 -14.10 16.56 6.51
N ALA A 89 -13.53 16.93 7.66
CA ALA A 89 -14.09 17.96 8.54
C ALA A 89 -14.18 19.33 7.84
N ALA A 90 -13.15 19.72 7.08
CA ALA A 90 -13.16 20.97 6.32
C ALA A 90 -14.19 20.95 5.17
N ALA A 91 -14.28 19.83 4.44
CA ALA A 91 -15.25 19.67 3.37
C ALA A 91 -16.70 19.73 3.88
N LEU A 92 -16.99 19.06 4.99
CA LEU A 92 -18.31 19.09 5.63
C LEU A 92 -18.64 20.50 6.15
N SER A 93 -17.69 21.18 6.80
CA SER A 93 -17.91 22.54 7.31
C SER A 93 -18.27 23.53 6.21
N CYS A 94 -17.59 23.48 5.05
CA CYS A 94 -17.90 24.33 3.91
C CYS A 94 -19.29 24.05 3.30
N ALA A 95 -19.73 22.78 3.30
CA ALA A 95 -21.06 22.42 2.82
C ALA A 95 -22.19 22.99 3.70
N PHE A 96 -21.98 23.14 5.00
CA PHE A 96 -22.97 23.74 5.91
C PHE A 96 -23.13 25.25 5.73
N GLU A 97 -22.05 25.96 5.39
CA GLU A 97 -22.11 27.42 5.15
C GLU A 97 -22.89 27.77 3.87
N GLY A 98 -23.07 26.82 2.94
CA GLY A 98 -23.87 27.02 1.71
C GLY A 98 -25.38 26.76 1.85
N VAL A 99 -25.85 26.36 3.04
CA VAL A 99 -27.28 26.03 3.30
C VAL A 99 -27.92 27.05 4.27
N ALA A 100 -27.14 27.98 4.83
CA ALA A 100 -27.60 29.11 5.63
C ALA A 100 -27.71 30.38 4.78
#